data_AF-A4IIV0-F1
#
_entry.id   AF-A4IIV0-F1
#
_cell.length_a   1.000
_cell.length_b   1.000
_cell.length_c   1.000
_cell.angle_alpha   90.00
_cell.angle_beta   90.00
_cell.angle_gamma   90.00
#
_symmetry.space_group_name_H-M   'P 1'
#
loop_
_entity.id
_entity.type
_entity.pdbx_description
1 polymer ?
#
loop_
_entity_poly.entity_id
_entity_poly.type
_entity_poly.pdbx_seq_one_letter_code
_entity_poly.pdbx_strand_id
1 'polypeptide(L)'
;MEEGLPKLVDYFVVAGLTPASRPLEEENRQRSIRTTELVTDVAVIVKAQGEEVPQGFTCIETTPGGHSADLNSGLLTNQQMYLCYRRGRDKPPITELGVHYDGKEPLRPGFQVIDTTPYSHSANLSSGGPGNQRAFLMFKRAPESMGLNSLGVMDICIINPSKGESTPNTFCRVDRNLNTSMFGPALFLCYKKGTAKTHSLVYEAGVLSRFPSADSETFPLPEMVATFCLPMGATIESWPINTKYHMPVFSTFVLTGASGEKVYGAAIQFHEQYPRGCLSEKQNQSLGLLSVVDKRPVTNKSVQTKKSICVLSHWPFFDVFQKFLTFIYRYSISGPHVLPIEKHISNFMFNVPFPSP
;
A
#
# COMPACT_ATOMS: atom_id res chain seq x y z
N MET A 1 35.62 -10.28 38.91
CA MET A 1 34.63 -10.16 37.83
C MET A 1 35.44 -9.98 36.57
N GLU A 2 35.69 -11.05 35.82
CA GLU A 2 36.42 -10.95 34.54
C GLU A 2 35.52 -10.19 33.56
N GLU A 3 35.87 -8.94 33.25
CA GLU A 3 35.31 -8.25 32.11
C GLU A 3 35.76 -8.99 30.86
N GLY A 4 34.88 -9.83 30.32
CA GLY A 4 35.12 -10.50 29.05
C GLY A 4 35.35 -9.46 27.95
N LEU A 5 36.16 -9.82 26.94
CA LEU A 5 36.42 -8.98 25.77
C LEU A 5 35.12 -8.39 25.20
N PRO A 6 35.13 -7.12 24.76
CA PRO A 6 33.93 -6.47 24.23
C PRO A 6 33.40 -7.24 23.03
N LYS A 7 32.13 -7.64 23.09
CA LYS A 7 31.45 -8.37 22.02
C LYS A 7 30.92 -7.39 20.98
N LEU A 8 30.98 -7.81 19.72
CA LEU A 8 30.49 -7.02 18.60
C LEU A 8 28.95 -7.03 18.51
N VAL A 9 28.34 -8.17 18.84
CA VAL A 9 26.89 -8.42 18.77
C VAL A 9 26.48 -9.26 19.96
N ASP A 10 25.37 -8.89 20.58
CA ASP A 10 24.80 -9.57 21.74
C ASP A 10 23.80 -10.65 21.33
N TYR A 11 22.95 -10.36 20.35
CA TYR A 11 21.95 -11.29 19.83
C TYR A 11 21.86 -11.26 18.31
N PHE A 12 21.64 -12.43 17.73
CA PHE A 12 21.08 -12.62 16.39
C PHE A 12 19.64 -13.12 16.54
N VAL A 13 18.68 -12.48 15.88
CA VAL A 13 17.25 -12.75 16.02
C VAL A 13 16.64 -12.96 14.64
N VAL A 14 15.80 -13.98 14.51
CA VAL A 14 14.89 -14.15 13.37
C VAL A 14 13.49 -13.81 13.86
N ALA A 15 12.86 -12.83 13.24
CA ALA A 15 11.52 -12.37 13.56
C ALA A 15 10.55 -12.61 12.39
N GLY A 16 9.28 -12.88 12.71
CA GLY A 16 8.25 -13.13 11.71
C GLY A 16 6.93 -13.60 12.34
N LEU A 17 6.13 -14.29 11.54
CA LEU A 17 4.84 -14.84 11.96
C LEU A 17 5.04 -16.11 12.80
N THR A 18 4.58 -16.10 14.05
CA THR A 18 4.64 -17.26 14.96
C THR A 18 3.27 -17.91 15.14
N PRO A 19 3.17 -19.16 15.63
CA PRO A 19 1.89 -19.77 15.97
C PRO A 19 1.08 -19.01 17.04
N ALA A 20 1.75 -18.21 17.88
CA ALA A 20 1.11 -17.39 18.92
C ALA A 20 0.76 -15.96 18.46
N SER A 21 1.16 -15.58 17.24
CA SER A 21 0.95 -14.24 16.70
C SER A 21 -0.54 -13.92 16.54
N ARG A 22 -0.99 -12.81 17.12
CA ARG A 22 -2.40 -12.39 17.05
C ARG A 22 -2.66 -11.53 15.81
N PRO A 23 -3.85 -11.61 15.17
CA PRO A 23 -4.22 -10.71 14.10
C PRO A 23 -4.31 -9.26 14.62
N LEU A 24 -3.61 -8.33 13.98
CA LEU A 24 -3.67 -6.91 14.33
C LEU A 24 -4.95 -6.22 13.83
N GLU A 25 -5.68 -6.87 12.92
CA GLU A 25 -6.92 -6.33 12.32
C GLU A 25 -8.16 -6.48 13.21
N GLU A 26 -8.12 -7.30 14.26
CA GLU A 26 -9.27 -7.52 15.16
C GLU A 26 -9.41 -6.47 16.27
N GLU A 27 -8.30 -5.93 16.80
CA GLU A 27 -8.36 -4.88 17.85
C GLU A 27 -8.71 -3.48 17.32
N ASN A 28 -8.53 -3.23 16.01
CA ASN A 28 -8.64 -1.88 15.44
C ASN A 28 -9.99 -1.56 14.77
N ARG A 29 -11.01 -2.41 14.94
CA ARG A 29 -12.37 -2.12 14.43
C ARG A 29 -13.02 -0.88 15.05
N GLN A 30 -12.47 -0.36 16.15
CA GLN A 30 -12.96 0.86 16.82
C GLN A 30 -12.24 2.17 16.43
N ARG A 31 -11.24 2.15 15.53
CA ARG A 31 -10.65 3.37 14.95
C ARG A 31 -10.47 3.26 13.44
N SER A 32 -11.59 3.34 12.72
CA SER A 32 -11.75 3.86 11.35
C SER A 32 -10.57 3.79 10.35
N ILE A 33 -9.90 2.65 10.19
CA ILE A 33 -9.31 2.28 8.91
C ILE A 33 -10.20 1.19 8.34
N ARG A 34 -11.33 1.59 7.75
CA ARG A 34 -11.99 0.72 6.77
C ARG A 34 -10.90 0.33 5.78
N THR A 35 -10.79 -0.93 5.42
CA THR A 35 -10.01 -1.36 4.26
C THR A 35 -10.57 -0.63 3.04
N THR A 36 -10.08 0.58 2.77
CA THR A 36 -10.65 1.47 1.74
C THR A 36 -10.33 0.85 0.40
N GLU A 37 -11.33 0.21 -0.19
CA GLU A 37 -11.27 -0.22 -1.57
C GLU A 37 -10.93 0.99 -2.44
N LEU A 38 -10.00 0.81 -3.37
CA LEU A 38 -9.60 1.86 -4.29
C LEU A 38 -10.70 2.04 -5.34
N VAL A 39 -10.76 3.24 -5.91
CA VAL A 39 -11.65 3.52 -7.03
C VAL A 39 -11.20 2.68 -8.23
N THR A 40 -12.08 1.80 -8.69
CA THR A 40 -11.85 0.96 -9.86
C THR A 40 -12.52 1.53 -11.10
N ASP A 41 -13.61 2.28 -10.97
CA ASP A 41 -14.31 2.84 -12.13
C ASP A 41 -14.83 4.24 -11.84
N VAL A 42 -14.93 5.03 -12.90
CA VAL A 42 -15.53 6.36 -12.90
C VAL A 42 -16.47 6.45 -14.10
N ALA A 43 -17.57 7.17 -13.95
CA ALA A 43 -18.56 7.39 -14.99
C ALA A 43 -19.18 8.78 -14.86
N VAL A 44 -19.74 9.30 -15.94
CA VAL A 44 -20.57 10.52 -15.92
C VAL A 44 -22.00 10.10 -16.21
N ILE A 45 -22.95 10.68 -15.48
CA ILE A 45 -24.39 10.52 -15.75
C ILE A 45 -25.04 11.87 -16.04
N VAL A 46 -26.14 11.84 -16.77
CA VAL A 46 -26.94 13.00 -17.18
C VAL A 46 -28.34 12.88 -16.57
N LYS A 47 -28.53 13.44 -15.38
CA LYS A 47 -29.79 13.27 -14.63
C LYS A 47 -30.99 13.89 -15.35
N ALA A 48 -30.80 14.98 -16.10
CA ALA A 48 -31.90 15.60 -16.85
C ALA A 48 -32.48 14.71 -17.96
N GLN A 49 -31.73 13.67 -18.38
CA GLN A 49 -32.19 12.66 -19.35
C GLN A 49 -32.78 11.41 -18.69
N GLY A 50 -33.00 11.44 -17.37
CA GLY A 50 -33.54 10.31 -16.61
C GLY A 50 -32.52 9.20 -16.34
N GLU A 51 -31.22 9.48 -16.48
CA GLU A 51 -30.18 8.50 -16.15
C GLU A 51 -30.05 8.29 -14.64
N GLU A 52 -30.03 7.02 -14.21
CA GLU A 52 -29.82 6.63 -12.82
C GLU A 52 -28.35 6.28 -12.52
N VAL A 53 -27.98 6.34 -11.23
CA VAL A 53 -26.65 5.93 -10.78
C VAL A 53 -26.45 4.43 -11.04
N PRO A 54 -25.41 4.00 -11.78
CA PRO A 54 -25.19 2.60 -12.08
C PRO A 54 -25.00 1.74 -10.81
N GLN A 55 -25.35 0.46 -10.89
CA GLN A 55 -25.25 -0.45 -9.74
C GLN A 55 -23.82 -0.47 -9.16
N GLY A 56 -23.72 -0.24 -7.84
CA GLY A 56 -22.46 -0.23 -7.11
C GLY A 56 -21.67 1.09 -7.22
N PHE A 57 -22.13 2.06 -8.00
CA PHE A 57 -21.52 3.39 -8.06
C PHE A 57 -22.05 4.32 -6.96
N THR A 58 -21.24 5.30 -6.61
CA THR A 58 -21.60 6.44 -5.76
C THR A 58 -21.53 7.70 -6.61
N CYS A 59 -22.61 8.48 -6.61
CA CYS A 59 -22.70 9.76 -7.32
C CYS A 59 -22.24 10.91 -6.41
N ILE A 60 -21.40 11.81 -6.95
CA ILE A 60 -20.98 13.03 -6.26
C ILE A 60 -21.97 14.14 -6.65
N GLU A 61 -23.03 14.29 -5.84
CA GLU A 61 -24.07 15.30 -6.10
C GLU A 61 -23.76 16.65 -5.48
N THR A 62 -23.00 16.65 -4.39
CA THR A 62 -22.64 17.85 -3.64
C THR A 62 -21.14 17.96 -3.42
N THR A 63 -20.65 19.20 -3.38
CA THR A 63 -19.29 19.52 -2.94
C THR A 63 -19.15 19.29 -1.43
N PRO A 64 -17.92 19.25 -0.88
CA PRO A 64 -17.70 19.16 0.57
C PRO A 64 -18.38 20.27 1.39
N GLY A 65 -18.58 21.46 0.80
CA GLY A 65 -19.31 22.56 1.42
C GLY A 65 -20.83 22.49 1.27
N GLY A 66 -21.38 21.41 0.68
CA GLY A 66 -22.82 21.21 0.50
C GLY A 66 -23.44 21.91 -0.71
N HIS A 67 -22.63 22.43 -1.64
CA HIS A 67 -23.11 23.06 -2.87
C HIS A 67 -23.32 22.02 -3.97
N SER A 68 -24.12 22.32 -5.00
CA SER A 68 -24.27 21.42 -6.15
C SER A 68 -22.93 21.13 -6.84
N ALA A 69 -22.66 19.85 -7.12
CA ALA A 69 -21.52 19.38 -7.91
C ALA A 69 -21.88 19.14 -9.39
N ASP A 70 -22.95 19.78 -9.87
CA ASP A 70 -23.35 19.74 -11.28
C ASP A 70 -22.25 20.32 -12.19
N LEU A 71 -21.61 19.42 -12.95
CA LEU A 71 -20.43 19.69 -13.76
C LEU A 71 -20.69 20.66 -14.91
N ASN A 72 -21.95 20.88 -15.28
CA ASN A 72 -22.32 21.78 -16.35
C ASN A 72 -23.39 22.82 -15.93
N SER A 73 -23.41 23.13 -14.63
CA SER A 73 -24.27 24.17 -14.05
C SER A 73 -24.13 25.50 -14.80
N GLY A 74 -25.25 26.13 -15.12
CA GLY A 74 -25.28 27.43 -15.80
C GLY A 74 -25.13 27.35 -17.32
N LEU A 75 -25.21 26.16 -17.92
CA LEU A 75 -25.52 26.01 -19.34
C LEU A 75 -27.02 26.12 -19.60
N LEU A 76 -27.41 26.74 -20.72
CA LEU A 76 -28.81 26.85 -21.16
C LEU A 76 -29.49 25.48 -21.32
N THR A 77 -28.71 24.45 -21.63
CA THR A 77 -29.19 23.08 -21.83
C THR A 77 -29.51 22.33 -20.53
N ASN A 78 -29.08 22.86 -19.37
CA ASN A 78 -29.31 22.31 -18.02
C ASN A 78 -29.31 20.77 -17.95
N GLN A 79 -28.24 20.12 -18.46
CA GLN A 79 -28.24 18.66 -18.58
C GLN A 79 -28.02 17.93 -17.24
N GLN A 80 -27.60 18.64 -16.19
CA GLN A 80 -27.39 18.11 -14.84
C GLN A 80 -26.42 16.91 -14.85
N MET A 81 -25.15 17.21 -15.16
CA MET A 81 -24.10 16.20 -15.30
C MET A 81 -23.38 15.96 -13.97
N TYR A 82 -23.24 14.69 -13.58
CA TYR A 82 -22.60 14.32 -12.31
C TYR A 82 -21.55 13.21 -12.48
N LEU A 83 -20.47 13.32 -11.71
CA LEU A 83 -19.43 12.30 -11.62
C LEU A 83 -19.85 11.20 -10.65
N CYS A 84 -19.81 9.97 -11.14
CA CYS A 84 -19.99 8.76 -10.36
C CYS A 84 -18.67 7.98 -10.28
N TYR A 85 -18.46 7.27 -9.18
CA TYR A 85 -17.32 6.36 -9.04
C TYR A 85 -17.72 5.06 -8.36
N ARG A 86 -16.98 3.98 -8.63
CA ARG A 86 -17.13 2.69 -7.96
C ARG A 86 -15.81 2.28 -7.33
N ARG A 87 -15.88 1.77 -6.11
CA ARG A 87 -14.75 1.13 -5.42
C ARG A 87 -14.86 -0.38 -5.54
N GLY A 88 -13.71 -1.06 -5.57
CA GLY A 88 -13.69 -2.51 -5.68
C GLY A 88 -12.29 -3.10 -5.71
N ARG A 89 -12.24 -4.41 -5.90
CA ARG A 89 -11.00 -5.20 -6.04
C ARG A 89 -10.99 -6.09 -7.29
N ASP A 90 -12.07 -6.02 -8.08
CA ASP A 90 -12.30 -6.84 -9.27
C ASP A 90 -11.51 -6.35 -10.49
N LYS A 91 -11.04 -5.09 -10.49
CA LYS A 91 -10.22 -4.50 -11.55
C LYS A 91 -9.01 -3.77 -10.95
N PRO A 92 -7.94 -3.55 -11.72
CA PRO A 92 -6.85 -2.68 -11.28
C PRO A 92 -7.38 -1.27 -10.99
N PRO A 93 -6.90 -0.61 -9.93
CA PRO A 93 -7.45 0.68 -9.52
C PRO A 93 -7.06 1.79 -10.49
N ILE A 94 -7.84 2.86 -10.46
CA ILE A 94 -7.50 4.12 -11.12
C ILE A 94 -6.36 4.77 -10.36
N THR A 95 -5.29 5.17 -11.05
CA THR A 95 -4.12 5.81 -10.46
C THR A 95 -4.12 7.32 -10.64
N GLU A 96 -4.78 7.82 -11.69
CA GLU A 96 -4.84 9.25 -12.02
C GLU A 96 -6.18 9.59 -12.66
N LEU A 97 -6.68 10.79 -12.34
CA LEU A 97 -7.84 11.41 -12.96
C LEU A 97 -7.44 12.73 -13.61
N GLY A 98 -8.15 13.14 -14.64
CA GLY A 98 -7.90 14.40 -15.34
C GLY A 98 -9.08 14.84 -16.20
N VAL A 99 -8.86 15.97 -16.89
CA VAL A 99 -9.78 16.54 -17.88
C VAL A 99 -9.03 16.66 -19.20
N HIS A 100 -9.65 16.18 -20.28
CA HIS A 100 -9.13 16.25 -21.63
C HIS A 100 -9.95 17.27 -22.44
N TYR A 101 -9.26 18.22 -23.08
CA TYR A 101 -9.86 19.13 -24.05
C TYR A 101 -9.49 18.67 -25.46
N ASP A 102 -10.51 18.28 -26.22
CA ASP A 102 -10.34 17.79 -27.58
C ASP A 102 -9.75 18.89 -28.50
N GLY A 103 -8.82 18.51 -29.35
CA GLY A 103 -8.15 19.39 -30.32
C GLY A 103 -7.02 20.29 -29.79
N LYS A 104 -6.73 20.33 -28.48
CA LYS A 104 -5.65 21.17 -27.92
C LYS A 104 -4.38 20.39 -27.58
N GLU A 105 -4.54 19.19 -27.02
CA GLU A 105 -3.44 18.39 -26.49
C GLU A 105 -3.65 16.91 -26.87
N PRO A 106 -2.61 16.17 -27.30
CA PRO A 106 -2.74 14.74 -27.56
C PRO A 106 -3.07 13.98 -26.27
N LEU A 107 -3.79 12.86 -26.41
CA LEU A 107 -4.10 12.01 -25.27
C LEU A 107 -2.81 11.42 -24.67
N ARG A 108 -2.63 11.61 -23.36
CA ARG A 108 -1.46 11.10 -22.64
C ARG A 108 -1.44 9.56 -22.65
N PRO A 109 -0.26 8.91 -22.80
CA PRO A 109 -0.16 7.46 -22.82
C PRO A 109 -0.79 6.77 -21.60
N GLY A 110 -1.60 5.74 -21.85
CA GLY A 110 -2.27 4.94 -20.81
C GLY A 110 -3.53 5.56 -20.21
N PHE A 111 -3.93 6.75 -20.64
CA PHE A 111 -5.22 7.32 -20.26
C PHE A 111 -6.34 6.86 -21.18
N GLN A 112 -7.55 6.76 -20.61
CA GLN A 112 -8.79 6.47 -21.29
C GLN A 112 -9.74 7.67 -21.09
N VAL A 113 -10.46 8.05 -22.13
CA VAL A 113 -11.42 9.16 -22.10
C VAL A 113 -12.81 8.58 -21.83
N ILE A 114 -13.59 9.29 -20.99
CA ILE A 114 -15.01 9.02 -20.77
C ILE A 114 -15.76 9.90 -21.77
N ASP A 115 -16.02 9.35 -22.96
CA ASP A 115 -16.72 10.04 -24.05
C ASP A 115 -18.25 9.83 -24.00
N THR A 116 -18.67 8.75 -23.34
CA THR A 116 -20.07 8.32 -23.24
C THR A 116 -20.48 8.02 -21.81
N THR A 117 -21.76 8.27 -21.50
CA THR A 117 -22.40 7.84 -20.25
C THR A 117 -22.62 6.33 -20.29
N PRO A 118 -22.86 5.67 -19.13
CA PRO A 118 -23.28 4.27 -19.09
C PRO A 118 -24.55 3.96 -19.93
N TYR A 119 -25.30 4.98 -20.32
CA TYR A 119 -26.52 4.89 -21.13
C TYR A 119 -26.29 5.28 -22.60
N SER A 120 -25.03 5.37 -23.04
CA SER A 120 -24.63 5.70 -24.42
C SER A 120 -24.95 7.13 -24.87
N HIS A 121 -25.22 8.04 -23.94
CA HIS A 121 -25.29 9.48 -24.24
C HIS A 121 -23.91 10.12 -24.19
N SER A 122 -23.75 11.32 -24.75
CA SER A 122 -22.47 12.03 -24.72
C SER A 122 -22.10 12.48 -23.31
N ALA A 123 -20.87 12.20 -22.88
CA ALA A 123 -20.30 12.68 -21.62
C ALA A 123 -19.51 14.00 -21.80
N ASN A 124 -19.77 14.76 -22.88
CA ASN A 124 -19.14 16.06 -23.10
C ASN A 124 -19.65 17.09 -22.09
N LEU A 125 -18.74 17.64 -21.30
CA LEU A 125 -19.04 18.65 -20.27
C LEU A 125 -19.29 20.05 -20.85
N SER A 126 -19.06 20.27 -22.15
CA SER A 126 -19.17 21.59 -22.78
C SER A 126 -20.51 21.85 -23.47
N SER A 127 -20.84 23.14 -23.65
CA SER A 127 -22.15 23.58 -24.17
C SER A 127 -22.43 23.25 -25.64
N GLY A 128 -21.49 22.61 -26.35
CA GLY A 128 -21.68 22.20 -27.75
C GLY A 128 -21.82 23.33 -28.78
N GLY A 129 -21.52 24.58 -28.42
CA GLY A 129 -21.57 25.72 -29.35
C GLY A 129 -20.46 25.69 -30.42
N PRO A 130 -20.66 26.31 -31.60
CA PRO A 130 -19.62 26.42 -32.63
C PRO A 130 -18.37 27.09 -32.07
N GLY A 131 -17.21 26.43 -32.14
CA GLY A 131 -15.94 26.93 -31.61
C GLY A 131 -15.67 26.62 -30.14
N ASN A 132 -16.63 26.04 -29.40
CA ASN A 132 -16.39 25.57 -28.03
C ASN A 132 -15.65 24.23 -28.03
N GLN A 133 -14.52 24.20 -27.34
CA GLN A 133 -13.72 22.99 -27.16
C GLN A 133 -14.53 21.95 -26.37
N ARG A 134 -14.49 20.70 -26.81
CA ARG A 134 -15.14 19.58 -26.11
C ARG A 134 -14.29 19.18 -24.92
N ALA A 135 -14.92 19.00 -23.77
CA ALA A 135 -14.25 18.70 -22.52
C ALA A 135 -14.77 17.37 -21.99
N PHE A 136 -13.86 16.44 -21.72
CA PHE A 136 -14.19 15.10 -21.23
C PHE A 136 -13.36 14.77 -19.99
N LEU A 137 -13.91 13.93 -19.11
CA LEU A 137 -13.12 13.33 -18.04
C LEU A 137 -12.24 12.22 -18.62
N MET A 138 -11.05 12.07 -18.05
CA MET A 138 -10.11 10.99 -18.41
C MET A 138 -9.54 10.35 -17.16
N PHE A 139 -9.19 9.07 -17.25
CA PHE A 139 -8.56 8.34 -16.15
C PHE A 139 -7.43 7.46 -16.67
N LYS A 140 -6.47 7.15 -15.79
CA LYS A 140 -5.42 6.16 -16.03
C LYS A 140 -5.58 5.03 -15.05
N ARG A 141 -5.57 3.79 -15.55
CA ARG A 141 -5.69 2.58 -14.75
C ARG A 141 -4.31 1.99 -14.46
N ALA A 142 -4.13 1.40 -13.28
CA ALA A 142 -2.94 0.64 -12.95
C ALA A 142 -2.78 -0.56 -13.90
N PRO A 143 -1.54 -0.97 -14.22
CA PRO A 143 -1.29 -2.24 -14.90
C PRO A 143 -1.75 -3.43 -14.05
N GLU A 144 -2.22 -4.50 -14.69
CA GLU A 144 -2.66 -5.74 -14.00
C GLU A 144 -1.55 -6.41 -13.16
N SER A 145 -0.28 -6.10 -13.44
CA SER A 145 0.88 -6.69 -12.76
C SER A 145 1.20 -6.12 -11.37
N MET A 146 0.53 -5.05 -10.92
CA MET A 146 0.77 -4.39 -9.62
C MET A 146 -0.05 -5.05 -8.49
N GLY A 147 0.30 -6.27 -8.11
CA GLY A 147 -0.50 -7.11 -7.20
C GLY A 147 -0.20 -7.02 -5.70
N LEU A 148 0.61 -6.06 -5.25
CA LEU A 148 1.23 -6.11 -3.91
C LEU A 148 0.95 -4.87 -3.06
N ASN A 149 1.12 -3.69 -3.65
CA ASN A 149 0.78 -2.40 -3.06
C ASN A 149 0.27 -1.52 -4.20
N SER A 150 -1.02 -1.66 -4.53
CA SER A 150 -1.58 -0.87 -5.61
C SER A 150 -1.77 0.57 -5.11
N LEU A 151 -0.99 1.50 -5.66
CA LEU A 151 -1.25 2.93 -5.47
C LEU A 151 -2.43 3.29 -6.36
N GLY A 152 -3.49 3.81 -5.76
CA GLY A 152 -4.66 4.24 -6.52
C GLY A 152 -5.39 5.38 -5.85
N VAL A 153 -6.43 5.83 -6.53
CA VAL A 153 -7.36 6.82 -6.03
C VAL A 153 -8.20 6.18 -4.93
N MET A 154 -8.11 6.73 -3.72
CA MET A 154 -8.92 6.30 -2.57
C MET A 154 -10.24 7.08 -2.52
N ASP A 155 -10.20 8.36 -2.86
CA ASP A 155 -11.33 9.26 -2.71
C ASP A 155 -11.34 10.36 -3.76
N ILE A 156 -12.54 10.84 -4.08
CA ILE A 156 -12.80 11.82 -5.13
C ILE A 156 -13.82 12.83 -4.59
N CYS A 157 -13.54 14.11 -4.78
CA CYS A 157 -14.50 15.18 -4.52
C CYS A 157 -14.42 16.26 -5.60
N ILE A 158 -15.50 17.02 -5.73
CA ILE A 158 -15.56 18.22 -6.55
C ILE A 158 -15.58 19.43 -5.61
N ILE A 159 -14.74 20.43 -5.87
CA ILE A 159 -14.72 21.67 -5.11
C ILE A 159 -15.21 22.84 -5.95
N ASN A 160 -15.79 23.82 -5.25
CA ASN A 160 -16.22 25.10 -5.83
C ASN A 160 -15.50 26.28 -5.15
N PRO A 161 -14.36 26.74 -5.70
CA PRO A 161 -13.62 27.87 -5.14
C PRO A 161 -14.43 29.17 -5.06
N SER A 162 -15.43 29.38 -5.92
CA SER A 162 -16.28 30.57 -5.88
C SER A 162 -17.14 30.65 -4.60
N LYS A 163 -17.29 29.53 -3.89
CA LYS A 163 -18.00 29.43 -2.60
C LYS A 163 -17.05 29.36 -1.40
N GLY A 164 -15.76 29.71 -1.61
CA GLY A 164 -14.75 29.70 -0.55
C GLY A 164 -14.17 28.32 -0.24
N GLU A 165 -14.45 27.31 -1.06
CA GLU A 165 -13.89 25.96 -0.87
C GLU A 165 -12.44 25.89 -1.37
N SER A 166 -11.59 25.19 -0.63
CA SER A 166 -10.21 24.92 -0.99
C SER A 166 -9.97 23.42 -1.17
N THR A 167 -8.86 23.06 -1.83
CA THR A 167 -8.46 21.65 -1.98
C THR A 167 -8.30 21.01 -0.59
N PRO A 168 -8.99 19.90 -0.29
CA PRO A 168 -8.87 19.26 1.02
C PRO A 168 -7.44 18.77 1.32
N ASN A 169 -7.09 18.70 2.60
CA ASN A 169 -5.79 18.19 3.04
C ASN A 169 -5.53 16.79 2.45
N THR A 170 -4.33 16.55 1.91
CA THR A 170 -3.90 15.30 1.26
C THR A 170 -4.53 14.97 -0.10
N PHE A 171 -5.42 15.82 -0.63
CA PHE A 171 -5.96 15.67 -1.99
C PHE A 171 -5.09 16.40 -3.01
N CYS A 172 -5.01 15.84 -4.21
CA CYS A 172 -4.46 16.51 -5.38
C CYS A 172 -5.61 17.17 -6.16
N ARG A 173 -5.45 18.42 -6.61
CA ARG A 173 -6.39 19.11 -7.51
C ARG A 173 -5.96 18.91 -8.96
N VAL A 174 -6.89 18.55 -9.83
CA VAL A 174 -6.71 18.66 -11.28
C VAL A 174 -6.88 20.13 -11.67
N ASP A 175 -5.83 20.74 -12.22
CA ASP A 175 -5.80 22.18 -12.49
C ASP A 175 -6.48 22.56 -13.82
N ARG A 176 -7.71 22.06 -14.00
CA ARG A 176 -8.58 22.34 -15.16
C ARG A 176 -10.01 22.50 -14.66
N ASN A 177 -10.72 23.50 -15.18
CA ASN A 177 -12.12 23.74 -14.83
C ASN A 177 -13.02 22.73 -15.55
N LEU A 178 -13.83 22.01 -14.78
CA LEU A 178 -14.81 21.04 -15.29
C LEU A 178 -16.00 21.72 -15.93
N ASN A 179 -16.42 22.87 -15.39
CA ASN A 179 -17.56 23.61 -15.90
C ASN A 179 -17.08 24.64 -16.93
N THR A 180 -17.34 24.35 -18.21
CA THR A 180 -16.93 25.24 -19.31
C THR A 180 -18.00 26.29 -19.64
N SER A 181 -19.04 26.48 -18.82
CA SER A 181 -20.00 27.56 -19.01
C SER A 181 -19.34 28.92 -18.80
N MET A 182 -19.70 29.91 -19.64
CA MET A 182 -19.23 31.29 -19.47
C MET A 182 -19.73 31.94 -18.17
N PHE A 183 -20.88 31.50 -17.64
CA PHE A 183 -21.52 32.07 -16.46
C PHE A 183 -21.68 31.05 -15.32
N GLY A 184 -21.14 29.84 -15.48
CA GLY A 184 -21.16 28.80 -14.47
C GLY A 184 -20.04 28.98 -13.42
N PRO A 185 -20.22 28.43 -12.21
CA PRO A 185 -19.14 28.42 -11.22
C PRO A 185 -18.00 27.53 -11.71
N ALA A 186 -16.76 27.94 -11.46
CA ALA A 186 -15.61 27.08 -11.73
C ALA A 186 -15.62 25.89 -10.74
N LEU A 187 -15.60 24.68 -11.29
CA LEU A 187 -15.58 23.43 -10.52
C LEU A 187 -14.29 22.67 -10.81
N PHE A 188 -13.67 22.13 -9.76
CA PHE A 188 -12.39 21.43 -9.89
C PHE A 188 -12.48 20.03 -9.30
N LEU A 189 -11.91 19.06 -10.03
CA LEU A 189 -11.76 17.68 -9.56
C LEU A 189 -10.61 17.60 -8.57
N CYS A 190 -10.88 17.04 -7.40
CA CYS A 190 -9.89 16.72 -6.39
C CYS A 190 -9.94 15.22 -6.10
N TYR A 191 -8.78 14.60 -5.91
CA TYR A 191 -8.72 13.19 -5.54
C TYR A 191 -7.54 12.87 -4.64
N LYS A 192 -7.73 11.92 -3.73
CA LYS A 192 -6.71 11.45 -2.78
C LYS A 192 -6.11 10.16 -3.28
N LYS A 193 -4.77 10.10 -3.37
CA LYS A 193 -4.05 8.85 -3.65
C LYS A 193 -3.66 8.15 -2.36
N GLY A 194 -3.62 6.83 -2.39
CA GLY A 194 -3.06 6.02 -1.33
C GLY A 194 -2.84 4.59 -1.78
N THR A 195 -2.14 3.83 -0.95
CA THR A 195 -1.83 2.43 -1.20
C THR A 195 -2.89 1.56 -0.53
N ALA A 196 -3.55 0.70 -1.30
CA ALA A 196 -4.33 -0.38 -0.71
C ALA A 196 -3.47 -1.65 -0.67
N LYS A 197 -3.29 -2.20 0.53
CA LYS A 197 -2.83 -3.58 0.72
C LYS A 197 -4.02 -4.49 0.42
N THR A 198 -4.19 -4.86 -0.85
CA THR A 198 -5.17 -5.89 -1.21
C THR A 198 -4.54 -7.26 -0.96
N HIS A 199 -5.32 -8.20 -0.42
CA HIS A 199 -4.89 -9.58 -0.18
C HIS A 199 -3.69 -9.74 0.77
N SER A 200 -3.70 -9.00 1.87
CA SER A 200 -2.73 -9.14 2.97
C SER A 200 -3.46 -9.37 4.29
N LEU A 201 -2.85 -10.14 5.18
CA LEU A 201 -3.26 -10.35 6.57
C LEU A 201 -2.10 -9.92 7.46
N VAL A 202 -2.38 -9.11 8.47
CA VAL A 202 -1.35 -8.54 9.35
C VAL A 202 -1.46 -9.11 10.77
N TYR A 203 -0.32 -9.56 11.29
CA TYR A 203 -0.19 -10.17 12.61
C TYR A 203 0.90 -9.49 13.43
N GLU A 204 0.81 -9.66 14.75
CA GLU A 204 1.91 -9.33 15.66
C GLU A 204 3.17 -10.11 15.27
N ALA A 205 4.29 -9.39 15.15
CA ALA A 205 5.58 -10.00 14.90
C ALA A 205 6.08 -10.69 16.17
N GLY A 206 6.56 -11.92 16.05
CA GLY A 206 7.20 -12.67 17.13
C GLY A 206 8.61 -13.10 16.77
N VAL A 207 9.37 -13.52 17.78
CA VAL A 207 10.69 -14.12 17.61
C VAL A 207 10.51 -15.58 17.18
N LEU A 208 10.98 -15.91 15.98
CA LEU A 208 10.97 -17.27 15.44
C LEU A 208 12.14 -18.10 15.99
N SER A 209 13.32 -17.49 16.03
CA SER A 209 14.52 -18.10 16.59
C SER A 209 15.50 -17.01 17.01
N ARG A 210 16.42 -17.37 17.90
CA ARG A 210 17.44 -16.45 18.41
C ARG A 210 18.73 -17.18 18.72
N PHE A 211 19.82 -16.43 18.72
CA PHE A 211 21.13 -16.88 19.16
C PHE A 211 21.84 -15.74 19.91
N PRO A 212 22.38 -15.96 21.12
CA PRO A 212 22.29 -17.19 21.91
C PRO A 212 20.85 -17.59 22.28
N SER A 213 20.64 -18.85 22.65
CA SER A 213 19.31 -19.38 22.99
C SER A 213 18.84 -18.97 24.40
N ALA A 214 19.78 -18.64 25.29
CA ALA A 214 19.55 -18.15 26.64
C ALA A 214 19.90 -16.67 26.76
N ASP A 215 19.25 -15.99 27.70
CA ASP A 215 19.53 -14.59 28.00
C ASP A 215 20.87 -14.45 28.72
N SER A 216 21.58 -13.35 28.43
CA SER A 216 22.67 -12.90 29.30
C SER A 216 22.09 -12.31 30.58
N GLU A 217 22.71 -12.60 31.73
CA GLU A 217 22.31 -12.01 33.02
C GLU A 217 22.38 -10.48 33.00
N THR A 218 23.35 -9.94 32.28
CA THR A 218 23.56 -8.48 32.15
C THR A 218 22.68 -7.83 31.10
N PHE A 219 22.19 -8.59 30.13
CA PHE A 219 21.48 -8.05 28.98
C PHE A 219 20.48 -9.08 28.43
N PRO A 220 19.27 -9.18 29.02
CA PRO A 220 18.23 -10.05 28.50
C PRO A 220 17.71 -9.54 27.15
N LEU A 221 17.21 -10.45 26.31
CA LEU A 221 16.66 -10.06 25.01
C LEU A 221 15.42 -9.16 25.20
N PRO A 222 15.36 -7.97 24.58
CA PRO A 222 14.20 -7.10 24.70
C PRO A 222 12.92 -7.75 24.13
N GLU A 223 11.83 -7.76 24.90
CA GLU A 223 10.56 -8.41 24.54
C GLU A 223 9.99 -7.88 23.20
N MET A 224 10.10 -6.58 22.97
CA MET A 224 9.57 -5.93 21.76
C MET A 224 10.47 -6.07 20.53
N VAL A 225 11.61 -6.77 20.59
CA VAL A 225 12.60 -6.83 19.49
C VAL A 225 11.95 -7.17 18.14
N ALA A 226 11.00 -8.11 18.11
CA ALA A 226 10.32 -8.53 16.89
C ALA A 226 9.49 -7.40 16.27
N THR A 227 8.84 -6.57 17.09
CA THR A 227 8.09 -5.38 16.66
C THR A 227 9.01 -4.37 15.98
N PHE A 228 10.22 -4.17 16.50
CA PHE A 228 11.19 -3.27 15.86
C PHE A 228 11.80 -3.88 14.58
N CYS A 229 11.95 -5.19 14.53
CA CYS A 229 12.38 -5.90 13.31
C CYS A 229 11.34 -5.82 12.19
N LEU A 230 10.05 -5.78 12.53
CA LEU A 230 8.90 -5.73 11.63
C LEU A 230 7.85 -4.72 12.15
N PRO A 231 8.08 -3.40 11.98
CA PRO A 231 7.27 -2.34 12.61
C PRO A 231 5.83 -2.25 12.09
N MET A 232 5.55 -2.86 10.93
CA MET A 232 4.19 -2.97 10.38
C MET A 232 3.54 -4.33 10.66
N GLY A 233 4.11 -5.12 11.58
CA GLY A 233 3.70 -6.49 11.84
C GLY A 233 4.28 -7.49 10.83
N ALA A 234 4.08 -8.78 11.14
CA ALA A 234 4.34 -9.88 10.22
C ALA A 234 3.13 -10.03 9.28
N THR A 235 3.37 -10.12 7.98
CA THR A 235 2.29 -10.18 6.98
C THR A 235 2.26 -11.53 6.28
N ILE A 236 1.05 -12.02 5.99
CA ILE A 236 0.80 -13.03 4.95
C ILE A 236 0.19 -12.31 3.76
N GLU A 237 0.75 -12.48 2.58
CA GLU A 237 0.38 -11.73 1.38
C GLU A 237 0.19 -12.67 0.19
N SER A 238 -0.84 -12.42 -0.62
CA SER A 238 -1.08 -13.18 -1.84
C SER A 238 -0.64 -12.38 -3.07
N TRP A 239 0.37 -12.89 -3.78
CA TRP A 239 1.01 -12.22 -4.90
C TRP A 239 0.69 -12.92 -6.23
N PRO A 240 0.58 -12.19 -7.36
CA PRO A 240 0.60 -12.82 -8.68
C PRO A 240 1.83 -13.71 -8.90
N ILE A 241 1.72 -14.79 -9.67
CA ILE A 241 2.84 -15.73 -9.87
C ILE A 241 4.04 -15.10 -10.63
N ASN A 242 3.77 -14.06 -11.43
CA ASN A 242 4.77 -13.33 -12.20
C ASN A 242 5.35 -12.11 -11.46
N THR A 243 5.05 -11.97 -10.16
CA THR A 243 5.62 -10.89 -9.35
C THR A 243 7.14 -11.02 -9.33
N LYS A 244 7.84 -9.94 -9.72
CA LYS A 244 9.29 -9.88 -9.64
C LYS A 244 9.74 -9.97 -8.19
N TYR A 245 10.87 -10.63 -7.97
CA TYR A 245 11.49 -10.73 -6.67
C TYR A 245 11.76 -9.34 -6.07
N HIS A 246 11.33 -9.14 -4.83
CA HIS A 246 11.60 -7.92 -4.08
C HIS A 246 12.92 -8.04 -3.34
N MET A 247 13.83 -7.10 -3.58
CA MET A 247 15.09 -7.04 -2.85
C MET A 247 14.83 -6.85 -1.35
N PRO A 248 15.65 -7.48 -0.47
CA PRO A 248 15.56 -7.26 0.96
C PRO A 248 15.78 -5.80 1.32
N VAL A 249 15.11 -5.36 2.38
CA VAL A 249 15.19 -3.99 2.88
C VAL A 249 15.99 -3.99 4.17
N PHE A 250 17.08 -3.22 4.20
CA PHE A 250 17.85 -2.97 5.40
C PHE A 250 17.22 -1.84 6.22
N SER A 251 17.18 -2.00 7.53
CA SER A 251 16.68 -1.00 8.47
C SER A 251 17.45 -1.04 9.78
N THR A 252 17.55 0.10 10.46
CA THR A 252 18.14 0.21 11.79
C THR A 252 17.13 0.78 12.78
N PHE A 253 17.32 0.47 14.06
CA PHE A 253 16.51 1.00 15.15
C PHE A 253 17.35 1.10 16.42
N VAL A 254 16.87 1.86 17.39
CA VAL A 254 17.50 1.99 18.71
C VAL A 254 16.45 1.67 19.77
N LEU A 255 16.80 0.75 20.66
CA LEU A 255 16.05 0.44 21.86
C LEU A 255 16.69 1.15 23.04
N THR A 256 15.88 1.79 23.88
CA THR A 256 16.37 2.40 25.13
C THR A 256 15.82 1.61 26.29
N GLY A 257 16.70 1.01 27.09
CA GLY A 257 16.33 0.32 28.32
C GLY A 257 15.83 1.28 29.40
N ALA A 258 15.18 0.75 30.43
CA ALA A 258 14.70 1.56 31.57
C ALA A 258 15.86 2.27 32.32
N SER A 259 17.07 1.71 32.23
CA SER A 259 18.32 2.26 32.74
C SER A 259 18.89 3.43 31.90
N GLY A 260 18.30 3.72 30.74
CA GLY A 260 18.82 4.69 29.76
C GLY A 260 19.89 4.14 28.81
N GLU A 261 20.25 2.86 28.94
CA GLU A 261 21.19 2.21 28.02
C GLU A 261 20.58 2.10 26.61
N LYS A 262 21.41 2.34 25.60
CA LYS A 262 21.01 2.28 24.18
C LYS A 262 21.52 1.00 23.56
N VAL A 263 20.61 0.29 22.90
CA VAL A 263 20.91 -0.90 22.12
C VAL A 263 20.58 -0.61 20.67
N TYR A 264 21.54 -0.86 19.79
CA TYR A 264 21.42 -0.65 18.36
C TYR A 264 21.00 -1.95 17.68
N GLY A 265 19.88 -1.88 16.98
CA GLY A 265 19.39 -2.96 16.14
C GLY A 265 19.64 -2.67 14.67
N ALA A 266 20.14 -3.66 13.95
CA ALA A 266 20.21 -3.66 12.49
C ALA A 266 19.46 -4.88 11.97
N ALA A 267 18.63 -4.70 10.95
CA ALA A 267 17.75 -5.76 10.46
C ALA A 267 17.65 -5.77 8.93
N ILE A 268 17.50 -6.96 8.35
CA ILE A 268 17.12 -7.17 6.95
C ILE A 268 15.76 -7.84 6.91
N GLN A 269 14.81 -7.16 6.27
CA GLN A 269 13.46 -7.66 6.03
C GLN A 269 13.37 -8.25 4.62
N PHE A 270 12.72 -9.40 4.51
CA PHE A 270 12.52 -10.09 3.23
C PHE A 270 11.23 -10.89 3.24
N HIS A 271 10.84 -11.38 2.05
CA HIS A 271 9.70 -12.27 1.88
C HIS A 271 10.18 -13.68 1.55
N GLU A 272 9.43 -14.66 2.01
CA GLU A 272 9.61 -16.07 1.68
C GLU A 272 8.26 -16.72 1.41
N GLN A 273 8.27 -17.89 0.75
CA GLN A 273 7.05 -18.61 0.43
C GLN A 273 6.36 -19.09 1.70
N TYR A 274 5.07 -18.76 1.82
CA TYR A 274 4.20 -19.27 2.87
C TYR A 274 3.41 -20.47 2.35
N PRO A 275 3.45 -21.64 3.03
CA PRO A 275 2.72 -22.82 2.57
C PRO A 275 1.20 -22.58 2.56
N ARG A 276 0.56 -22.74 1.40
CA ARG A 276 -0.90 -22.59 1.25
C ARG A 276 -1.70 -23.52 2.17
N GLY A 277 -1.16 -24.72 2.47
CA GLY A 277 -1.80 -25.69 3.37
C GLY A 277 -1.92 -25.21 4.82
N CYS A 278 -1.20 -24.17 5.22
CA CYS A 278 -1.30 -23.57 6.55
C CYS A 278 -2.42 -22.52 6.65
N LEU A 279 -3.11 -22.19 5.56
CA LEU A 279 -4.17 -21.19 5.53
C LEU A 279 -5.54 -21.81 5.82
N SER A 280 -6.29 -21.20 6.73
CA SER A 280 -7.72 -21.48 6.92
C SER A 280 -8.55 -21.02 5.71
N GLU A 281 -9.77 -21.53 5.58
CA GLU A 281 -10.70 -21.10 4.52
C GLU A 281 -10.97 -19.58 4.56
N LYS A 282 -11.17 -19.02 5.77
CA LYS A 282 -11.36 -17.57 5.96
C LYS A 282 -10.17 -16.77 5.45
N GLN A 283 -8.94 -17.20 5.76
CA GLN A 283 -7.74 -16.55 5.27
C GLN A 283 -7.61 -16.67 3.75
N ASN A 284 -7.93 -17.83 3.18
CA ASN A 284 -7.95 -18.01 1.73
C ASN A 284 -8.95 -17.07 1.03
N GLN A 285 -10.12 -16.83 1.63
CA GLN A 285 -11.08 -15.83 1.14
C GLN A 285 -10.51 -14.41 1.22
N SER A 286 -9.98 -14.00 2.38
CA SER A 286 -9.42 -12.65 2.59
C SER A 286 -8.20 -12.35 1.69
N LEU A 287 -7.38 -13.37 1.42
CA LEU A 287 -6.24 -13.30 0.51
C LEU A 287 -6.64 -13.39 -0.98
N GLY A 288 -7.93 -13.53 -1.30
CA GLY A 288 -8.40 -13.64 -2.69
C GLY A 288 -7.80 -14.87 -3.40
N LEU A 289 -7.62 -15.96 -2.66
CA LEU A 289 -7.13 -17.26 -3.16
C LEU A 289 -8.28 -18.19 -3.57
N LEU A 290 -9.52 -17.74 -3.45
CA LEU A 290 -10.73 -18.44 -3.89
C LEU A 290 -11.51 -17.56 -4.87
N SER A 291 -12.08 -18.16 -5.92
CA SER A 291 -12.98 -17.50 -6.85
C SER A 291 -14.24 -17.00 -6.13
N VAL A 292 -14.66 -15.76 -6.42
CA VAL A 292 -15.84 -15.14 -5.80
C VAL A 292 -17.13 -15.87 -6.21
N VAL A 293 -17.16 -16.44 -7.41
CA VAL A 293 -18.37 -17.05 -8.00
C VAL A 293 -18.48 -18.53 -7.62
N ASP A 294 -17.39 -19.30 -7.83
CA ASP A 294 -17.42 -20.75 -7.68
C ASP A 294 -16.67 -21.28 -6.45
N LYS A 295 -16.07 -20.40 -5.64
CA LYS A 295 -15.18 -20.74 -4.51
C LYS A 295 -14.02 -21.69 -4.85
N ARG A 296 -13.67 -21.80 -6.13
CA ARG A 296 -12.55 -22.64 -6.58
C ARG A 296 -11.20 -22.00 -6.26
N PRO A 297 -10.16 -22.79 -5.92
CA PRO A 297 -8.81 -22.26 -5.68
C PRO A 297 -8.22 -21.52 -6.87
N VAL A 298 -7.69 -20.33 -6.61
CA VAL A 298 -6.96 -19.51 -7.59
C VAL A 298 -5.50 -19.96 -7.60
N THR A 299 -5.05 -20.54 -8.72
CA THR A 299 -3.71 -21.15 -8.84
C THR A 299 -2.64 -20.20 -9.38
N ASN A 300 -3.01 -19.10 -10.02
CA ASN A 300 -2.09 -18.11 -10.60
C ASN A 300 -1.50 -17.11 -9.58
N LYS A 301 -1.55 -17.44 -8.29
CA LYS A 301 -1.02 -16.63 -7.19
C LYS A 301 -0.02 -17.45 -6.36
N SER A 302 0.91 -16.79 -5.70
CA SER A 302 1.74 -17.37 -4.64
C SER A 302 1.40 -16.70 -3.31
N VAL A 303 1.70 -17.35 -2.20
CA VAL A 303 1.52 -16.77 -0.87
C VAL A 303 2.90 -16.56 -0.28
N GLN A 304 3.15 -15.36 0.23
CA GLN A 304 4.40 -14.97 0.85
C GLN A 304 4.16 -14.57 2.29
N THR A 305 5.16 -14.77 3.14
CA THR A 305 5.21 -14.20 4.48
C THR A 305 6.42 -13.30 4.62
N LYS A 306 6.25 -12.21 5.38
CA LYS A 306 7.36 -11.30 5.70
C LYS A 306 8.13 -11.81 6.92
N LYS A 307 9.46 -11.85 6.79
CA LYS A 307 10.41 -12.19 7.88
C LYS A 307 11.49 -11.13 7.99
N SER A 308 12.22 -11.16 9.09
CA SER A 308 13.36 -10.29 9.35
C SER A 308 14.46 -11.06 10.06
N ILE A 309 15.72 -10.85 9.66
CA ILE A 309 16.89 -11.23 10.45
C ILE A 309 17.52 -9.97 11.03
N CYS A 310 17.93 -10.02 12.29
CA CYS A 310 18.39 -8.86 13.04
C CYS A 310 19.59 -9.20 13.91
N VAL A 311 20.50 -8.24 14.07
CA VAL A 311 21.50 -8.23 15.13
C VAL A 311 21.24 -7.10 16.11
N LEU A 312 21.46 -7.38 17.39
CA LEU A 312 21.46 -6.38 18.47
C LEU A 312 22.87 -6.20 19.01
N SER A 313 23.27 -4.95 19.21
CA SER A 313 24.59 -4.60 19.73
C SER A 313 24.55 -3.34 20.57
N HIS A 314 25.44 -3.24 21.54
CA HIS A 314 25.75 -1.98 22.24
C HIS A 314 26.53 -0.98 21.36
N TRP A 315 26.95 -1.39 20.16
CA TRP A 315 27.79 -0.60 19.28
C TRP A 315 27.09 -0.28 17.95
N PRO A 316 27.12 0.97 17.47
CA PRO A 316 26.42 1.38 16.26
C PRO A 316 27.19 1.05 14.96
N PHE A 317 27.72 -0.16 14.83
CA PHE A 317 28.49 -0.60 13.64
C PHE A 317 27.60 -1.00 12.46
N PHE A 318 26.65 -0.14 12.09
CA PHE A 318 25.59 -0.44 11.12
C PHE A 318 26.10 -0.91 9.75
N ASP A 319 27.18 -0.33 9.24
CA ASP A 319 27.76 -0.74 7.96
C ASP A 319 28.28 -2.18 8.00
N VAL A 320 28.88 -2.57 9.13
CA VAL A 320 29.37 -3.95 9.35
C VAL A 320 28.19 -4.90 9.47
N PHE A 321 27.18 -4.51 10.24
CA PHE A 321 25.96 -5.32 10.43
C PHE A 321 25.18 -5.49 9.13
N GLN A 322 25.08 -4.46 8.30
CA GLN A 322 24.44 -4.54 6.99
C GLN A 322 25.16 -5.54 6.09
N LYS A 323 26.50 -5.47 6.01
CA LYS A 323 27.31 -6.40 5.23
C LYS A 323 27.13 -7.84 5.73
N PHE A 324 27.19 -8.05 7.04
CA PHE A 324 27.02 -9.36 7.67
C PHE A 324 25.62 -9.93 7.42
N LEU A 325 24.55 -9.19 7.73
CA LEU A 325 23.18 -9.64 7.50
C LEU A 325 22.91 -9.90 6.02
N THR A 326 23.45 -9.07 5.11
CA THR A 326 23.31 -9.28 3.66
C THR A 326 23.99 -10.58 3.25
N PHE A 327 25.17 -10.87 3.80
CA PHE A 327 25.85 -12.14 3.59
C PHE A 327 25.01 -13.32 4.09
N ILE A 328 24.52 -13.28 5.34
CA ILE A 328 23.67 -14.33 5.92
C ILE A 328 22.42 -14.56 5.09
N TYR A 329 21.73 -13.50 4.67
CA TYR A 329 20.56 -13.62 3.82
C TYR A 329 20.86 -14.24 2.46
N ARG A 330 21.94 -13.81 1.79
CA ARG A 330 22.34 -14.40 0.51
C ARG A 330 22.71 -15.87 0.67
N TYR A 331 23.37 -16.22 1.76
CA TYR A 331 23.73 -17.60 2.10
C TYR A 331 22.49 -18.47 2.37
N SER A 332 21.42 -17.92 2.98
CA SER A 332 20.22 -18.72 3.26
C SER A 332 19.39 -19.05 2.02
N ILE A 333 19.51 -18.26 0.94
CA ILE A 333 18.77 -18.45 -0.31
C ILE A 333 19.64 -19.00 -1.46
N SER A 334 20.94 -19.17 -1.23
CA SER A 334 21.86 -19.79 -2.20
C SER A 334 22.33 -21.15 -1.70
N GLY A 335 22.86 -21.97 -2.60
CA GLY A 335 23.29 -23.32 -2.24
C GLY A 335 23.54 -24.19 -3.46
N PRO A 336 24.19 -25.35 -3.27
CA PRO A 336 24.57 -25.95 -2.00
C PRO A 336 25.78 -25.28 -1.30
N HIS A 337 25.91 -25.48 0.01
CA HIS A 337 26.95 -24.89 0.85
C HIS A 337 27.72 -25.95 1.64
N VAL A 338 29.01 -25.72 1.85
CA VAL A 338 29.91 -26.65 2.58
C VAL A 338 29.78 -26.49 4.10
N LEU A 339 29.49 -25.28 4.57
CA LEU A 339 29.37 -24.97 5.99
C LEU A 339 27.91 -24.64 6.34
N PRO A 340 27.46 -25.00 7.55
CA PRO A 340 26.14 -24.57 8.03
C PRO A 340 26.15 -23.06 8.30
N ILE A 341 24.99 -22.40 8.11
CA ILE A 341 24.84 -20.95 8.28
C ILE A 341 25.13 -20.52 9.73
N GLU A 342 24.83 -21.39 10.69
CA GLU A 342 25.05 -21.23 12.12
C GLU A 342 26.54 -21.04 12.43
N LYS A 343 27.45 -21.67 11.66
CA LYS A 343 28.90 -21.48 11.85
C LYS A 343 29.33 -20.06 11.53
N HIS A 344 28.72 -19.43 10.52
CA HIS A 344 29.00 -18.03 10.19
C HIS A 344 28.44 -17.08 11.24
N ILE A 345 27.24 -17.35 11.76
CA ILE A 345 26.63 -16.57 12.84
C ILE A 345 27.47 -16.66 14.12
N SER A 346 27.80 -17.88 14.55
CA SER A 346 28.62 -18.11 15.74
C SER A 346 30.01 -17.47 15.62
N ASN A 347 30.65 -17.59 14.45
CA ASN A 347 31.96 -16.99 14.25
C ASN A 347 31.91 -15.46 14.32
N PHE A 348 30.89 -14.83 13.73
CA PHE A 348 30.74 -13.37 13.77
C PHE A 348 30.50 -12.86 15.19
N MET A 349 29.73 -13.58 16.00
CA MET A 349 29.37 -13.15 17.34
C MET A 349 30.48 -13.37 18.38
N PHE A 350 31.27 -14.45 18.25
CA PHE A 350 32.22 -14.85 19.30
C PHE A 350 33.70 -14.79 18.90
N ASN A 351 34.02 -14.88 17.61
CA ASN A 351 35.42 -15.01 17.18
C ASN A 351 35.93 -13.80 16.40
N VAL A 352 35.04 -12.91 15.93
CA VAL A 352 35.46 -11.67 15.29
C VAL A 352 35.98 -10.72 16.38
N PRO A 353 37.26 -10.32 16.32
CA PRO A 353 37.83 -9.43 17.32
C PRO A 353 37.17 -8.05 17.22
N PHE A 354 37.05 -7.39 18.38
CA PHE A 354 36.60 -6.01 18.41
C PHE A 354 37.60 -5.12 17.63
N PRO A 355 37.13 -4.20 16.77
CA PRO A 355 38.03 -3.33 16.01
C PRO A 355 38.89 -2.50 16.97
N SER A 356 40.20 -2.54 16.78
CA SER A 356 41.13 -1.65 17.48
C SER A 356 40.96 -0.20 16.98
N PRO A 357 41.13 0.81 17.87
CA PRO A 357 40.92 2.23 17.58
C PRO A 357 41.70 2.79 16.38
#